data_AF-A0A7C6ANL1-F1
#
_entry.id   AF-A0A7C6ANL1-F1
#
_cell.length_a   1.000
_cell.length_b   1.000
_cell.length_c   1.000
_cell.angle_alpha   90.00
_cell.angle_beta   90.00
_cell.angle_gamma   90.00
#
_symmetry.space_group_name_H-M   'P 1'
#
loop_
_entity.id
_entity.type
_entity.pdbx_description
1 polymer ?
#
loop_
_entity_poly.entity_id
_entity_poly.type
_entity_poly.pdbx_seq_one_letter_code
_entity_poly.pdbx_strand_id
1 'polypeptide(L)' 'MKAAILINQLSENALPDELDVLDEVKVFETALHKIGYETQRFFAGLNLEKVEKEIEKYAPDIAVNMFEGIKGKPELI' A
#
# COMPACT_ATOMS: atom_id res chain seq x y z
N MET A 1 3.50 -14.98 9.80
CA MET A 1 4.14 -14.48 8.56
C MET A 1 3.80 -13.00 8.44
N LYS A 2 4.60 -12.22 7.74
CA LYS A 2 4.43 -10.77 7.57
C LYS A 2 4.15 -10.43 6.12
N ALA A 3 3.18 -9.56 5.88
CA ALA A 3 2.87 -9.05 4.55
C ALA A 3 2.98 -7.52 4.54
N ALA A 4 3.75 -6.99 3.60
CA ALA A 4 3.75 -5.58 3.28
C ALA A 4 2.68 -5.29 2.23
N ILE A 5 1.85 -4.28 2.45
CA ILE A 5 0.85 -3.82 1.49
C ILE A 5 1.24 -2.42 1.04
N LEU A 6 1.70 -2.30 -0.20
CA LEU A 6 2.11 -1.02 -0.79
C LEU A 6 0.89 -0.35 -1.42
N ILE A 7 0.57 0.86 -0.98
CA ILE A 7 -0.55 1.66 -1.47
C ILE A 7 -0.10 3.07 -1.80
N ASN A 8 -0.88 3.80 -2.57
CA ASN A 8 -0.65 5.20 -2.87
C ASN A 8 -0.55 6.07 -1.62
N GLN A 9 0.39 7.01 -1.61
CA GLN A 9 0.36 8.10 -0.66
C GLN A 9 -0.90 8.94 -0.90
N LEU A 10 -1.73 9.04 0.13
CA LEU A 10 -2.96 9.83 0.08
C LEU A 10 -2.61 11.32 0.04
N SER A 11 -3.32 12.07 -0.79
CA SER A 11 -3.21 13.53 -0.80
C SER A 11 -3.91 14.15 0.42
N GLU A 12 -3.49 15.34 0.86
CA GLU A 12 -4.13 16.03 2.01
C GLU A 12 -5.61 16.34 1.75
N ASN A 13 -6.01 16.45 0.48
CA ASN A 13 -7.39 16.64 0.03
C ASN A 13 -7.84 15.43 -0.78
N ALA A 14 -7.67 14.23 -0.20
CA ALA A 14 -7.98 12.98 -0.86
C ALA A 14 -9.38 13.00 -1.49
N LEU A 15 -9.44 12.79 -2.80
CA LEU A 15 -10.71 12.61 -3.50
C LEU A 15 -11.35 11.28 -3.05
N PRO A 16 -12.69 11.13 -3.16
CA PRO A 16 -13.36 9.87 -2.82
C PRO A 16 -12.69 8.63 -3.42
N ASP A 17 -12.29 8.71 -4.70
CA ASP A 17 -11.58 7.63 -5.40
C ASP A 17 -10.22 7.27 -4.74
N GLU A 18 -9.51 8.24 -4.17
CA GLU A 18 -8.26 7.97 -3.42
C GLU A 18 -8.54 7.33 -2.05
N LEU A 19 -9.77 7.39 -1.55
CA LEU A 19 -10.18 6.73 -0.31
C LEU A 19 -10.66 5.30 -0.55
N ASP A 20 -11.15 4.97 -1.75
CA ASP A 20 -11.62 3.64 -2.12
C ASP A 20 -10.51 2.57 -1.95
N VAL A 21 -9.26 2.92 -2.27
CA VAL A 21 -8.09 2.05 -2.07
C VAL A 21 -7.97 1.58 -0.61
N LEU A 22 -8.43 2.38 0.37
CA LEU A 22 -8.37 2.00 1.79
C LEU A 22 -9.37 0.90 2.13
N ASP A 23 -10.51 0.85 1.45
CA ASP A 23 -11.50 -0.20 1.62
C ASP A 23 -11.08 -1.48 0.92
N GLU A 24 -10.47 -1.39 -0.27
CA GLU A 24 -9.84 -2.54 -0.93
C GLU A 24 -8.74 -3.16 -0.08
N VAL A 25 -7.88 -2.32 0.50
CA VAL A 25 -6.81 -2.76 1.40
C VAL A 25 -7.38 -3.45 2.63
N LYS A 26 -8.47 -2.95 3.23
CA LYS A 26 -9.12 -3.63 4.36
C LYS A 26 -9.60 -5.04 3.97
N VAL A 27 -10.14 -5.21 2.77
CA VAL A 27 -10.58 -6.53 2.27
C VAL A 27 -9.37 -7.47 2.15
N PHE A 28 -8.28 -6.99 1.56
CA PHE A 28 -7.05 -7.76 1.40
C PHE A 28 -6.40 -8.13 2.74
N GLU A 29 -6.31 -7.17 3.67
CA GLU A 29 -5.83 -7.41 5.03
C GLU A 29 -6.68 -8.46 5.74
N THR A 30 -8.00 -8.37 5.63
CA THR A 30 -8.90 -9.36 6.24
C THR A 30 -8.65 -10.76 5.67
N ALA A 31 -8.40 -10.89 4.36
CA ALA A 31 -8.06 -12.16 3.75
C ALA A 31 -6.70 -12.69 4.24
N LEU A 32 -5.67 -11.84 4.28
CA LEU A 32 -4.32 -12.19 4.76
C LEU A 32 -4.31 -12.60 6.24
N HIS A 33 -5.05 -11.88 7.09
CA HIS A 33 -5.21 -12.24 8.50
C HIS A 33 -5.86 -13.62 8.66
N LYS A 34 -6.87 -13.95 7.85
CA LYS A 34 -7.54 -15.27 7.89
C LYS A 34 -6.59 -16.44 7.57
N ILE A 35 -5.53 -16.19 6.80
CA ILE A 35 -4.52 -17.21 6.46
C ILE A 35 -3.23 -17.08 7.29
N GLY A 36 -3.23 -16.27 8.36
CA GLY A 36 -2.16 -16.22 9.35
C GLY A 36 -1.03 -15.23 9.08
N TYR A 37 -1.25 -14.23 8.23
CA TYR A 37 -0.33 -13.12 8.04
C TYR A 37 -0.69 -11.93 8.94
N GLU A 38 0.32 -11.31 9.52
CA GLU A 38 0.24 -9.93 10.02
C GLU A 38 0.49 -8.98 8.83
N THR A 39 -0.23 -7.86 8.78
CA THR A 39 -0.12 -6.90 7.67
C THR A 39 0.37 -5.54 8.14
N GLN A 40 1.17 -4.87 7.30
CA GLN A 40 1.50 -3.46 7.46
C GLN A 40 1.35 -2.73 6.12
N ARG A 41 0.68 -1.57 6.16
CA ARG A 41 0.52 -0.69 5.00
C ARG A 41 1.74 0.23 4.84
N PHE A 42 2.19 0.41 3.60
CA PHE A 42 3.27 1.31 3.23
C PHE A 42 2.76 2.27 2.16
N PHE A 43 2.88 3.58 2.43
CA PHE A 43 2.35 4.62 1.56
C PHE A 43 3.45 5.12 0.61
N ALA A 44 3.36 4.76 -0.66
CA ALA A 44 4.30 5.18 -1.70
C ALA A 44 3.87 6.49 -2.36
N GLY A 45 4.76 7.48 -2.30
CA GLY A 45 4.74 8.66 -3.15
C GLY A 45 5.84 8.58 -4.22
N LEU A 46 6.31 9.74 -4.68
CA LEU A 46 7.40 9.80 -5.67
C LEU A 46 8.78 9.41 -5.08
N ASN A 47 8.95 9.53 -3.77
CA ASN A 47 10.19 9.12 -3.11
C ASN A 47 10.09 7.66 -2.65
N LEU A 48 10.45 6.74 -3.54
CA LEU A 48 10.42 5.30 -3.27
C LEU A 48 11.52 4.85 -2.30
N GLU A 49 12.65 5.55 -2.23
CA GLU A 49 13.79 5.18 -1.36
C GLU A 49 13.38 5.17 0.12
N LYS A 50 12.50 6.08 0.53
CA LYS A 50 11.97 6.10 1.91
C LYS A 50 11.17 4.83 2.20
N VAL A 51 10.27 4.46 1.29
CA VAL A 51 9.39 3.30 1.45
C VAL A 51 10.16 2.00 1.36
N GLU A 52 11.16 1.92 0.48
CA GLU A 52 12.10 0.80 0.41
C GLU A 52 12.73 0.52 1.77
N LYS A 53 13.32 1.53 2.42
CA LYS A 53 13.94 1.38 3.74
C LYS A 53 12.94 0.95 4.82
N GLU A 54 11.71 1.44 4.77
CA GLU A 54 10.65 1.03 5.69
C GLU A 54 10.26 -0.44 5.50
N ILE A 55 10.15 -0.90 4.25
CA ILE A 55 9.84 -2.30 3.90
C ILE A 55 11.01 -3.22 4.28
N GLU A 56 12.25 -2.84 3.98
CA GLU A 56 13.45 -3.60 4.37
C GLU A 56 13.52 -3.80 5.89
N LYS A 57 13.23 -2.74 6.65
CA LYS A 57 13.20 -2.82 8.12
C LYS A 57 12.07 -3.70 8.64
N TYR A 58 10.91 -3.67 7.98
CA TYR A 58 9.78 -4.51 8.36
C TYR A 58 10.04 -6.00 8.07
N ALA A 59 10.85 -6.28 7.04
CA ALA A 59 11.25 -7.61 6.58
C ALA A 59 10.04 -8.54 6.37
N PRO A 60 9.15 -8.22 5.41
CA PRO A 60 7.98 -9.05 5.14
C PRO A 60 8.37 -10.35 4.42
N ASP A 61 7.55 -11.39 4.60
CA ASP A 61 7.65 -12.64 3.83
C ASP A 61 7.08 -12.46 2.41
N ILE A 62 6.10 -11.56 2.25
CA ILE A 62 5.47 -11.21 0.96
C ILE A 62 5.21 -9.71 0.85
N ALA A 63 5.25 -9.17 -0.36
CA ALA A 63 4.82 -7.82 -0.67
C ALA A 63 3.63 -7.85 -1.64
N VAL A 64 2.57 -7.13 -1.32
CA VAL A 64 1.39 -6.93 -2.15
C VAL A 64 1.41 -5.51 -2.66
N ASN A 65 1.48 -5.33 -3.98
CA ASN A 65 1.43 -4.02 -4.60
C ASN A 65 -0.02 -3.69 -4.99
N MET A 66 -0.58 -2.68 -4.34
CA MET A 66 -1.90 -2.08 -4.64
C MET A 66 -1.76 -0.62 -5.05
N PHE A 67 -0.60 -0.25 -5.61
CA PHE A 67 -0.35 1.09 -6.14
C PHE A 67 -1.02 1.24 -7.52
N GLU A 68 -1.94 2.20 -7.64
CA GLU A 68 -2.81 2.36 -8.82
C GLU A 68 -2.31 3.43 -9.81
N GLY A 69 -1.30 4.22 -9.44
CA GLY A 69 -0.74 5.30 -10.27
C GLY A 69 -0.54 6.61 -9.51
N ILE A 70 0.01 7.65 -10.12
CA ILE A 70 0.30 8.92 -9.43
C ILE A 70 -0.84 9.92 -9.68
N LYS A 71 -1.42 10.49 -8.62
CA LYS A 71 -2.59 11.39 -8.70
C LYS A 71 -3.79 10.76 -9.41
N GLY A 72 -4.05 9.47 -9.16
CA GLY A 72 -5.12 8.71 -9.81
C GLY A 72 -4.89 8.44 -11.30
N LYS A 73 -3.66 8.59 -11.80
CA LYS A 73 -3.31 8.31 -13.20
C LYS A 73 -2.24 7.22 -13.30
N PRO A 74 -2.44 6.19 -14.15
CA PRO A 74 -1.44 5.15 -14.37
C PRO A 74 -0.24 5.65 -15.18
N GLU A 75 -0.38 6.79 -15.86
CA GLU A 75 0.61 7.40 -16.72
C GLU A 75 1.48 8.40 -15.96
N LEU A 76 2.80 8.31 -16.15
CA LEU A 76 3.70 9.43 -15.89
C LEU A 76 3.71 10.27 -17.17
N ILE A 77 3.20 11.51 -17.09
CA ILE A 77 3.06 12.56 -18.15
C ILE A 77 1.61 12.75 -18.59
#